data_AF-A0A3D2J404-F1
#
_entry.id   AF-A0A3D2J404-F1
#
_cell.length_a   1.000
_cell.length_b   1.000
_cell.length_c   1.000
_cell.angle_alpha   90.00
_cell.angle_beta   90.00
_cell.angle_gamma   90.00
#
_symmetry.space_group_name_H-M   'P 1'
#
loop_
_entity.id
_entity.type
_entity.pdbx_description
1 polymer ?
#
loop_
_entity_poly.entity_id
_entity_poly.type
_entity_poly.pdbx_seq_one_letter_code
_entity_poly.pdbx_strand_id
1 'polypeptide(L)'
;MEIQAFLELDLSFIIVIYLGFLLFMRAPRTVVLPSLLGGLLLAVVNIVTDIVAYFIHFWHYTISGLTFHVPLPFYISDVLFYGSIIYLLIWRFWESRLRWLSLLLLIGTPIFGIVRDFYAGTLAYSPYTPEWQNPFAIVLDIAMWIVMFYGGYLLFRRLSPTYTEVKEQEQENEEEETPQVEHEVRP
;
A
#
# COMPACT_ATOMS: atom_id res chain seq x y z
N MET A 1 21.62 15.20 -1.43
CA MET A 1 22.33 13.97 -1.82
C MET A 1 21.53 12.73 -1.40
N GLU A 2 20.87 12.77 -0.25
CA GLU A 2 20.13 11.62 0.29
C GLU A 2 18.85 11.28 -0.49
N ILE A 3 18.04 12.28 -0.90
CA ILE A 3 16.86 12.02 -1.76
C ILE A 3 17.27 11.45 -3.13
N GLN A 4 18.41 11.85 -3.67
CA GLN A 4 18.95 11.27 -4.93
C GLN A 4 19.36 9.80 -4.73
N ALA A 5 20.05 9.50 -3.62
CA ALA A 5 20.40 8.12 -3.28
C ALA A 5 19.15 7.23 -3.12
N PHE A 6 18.09 7.75 -2.48
CA PHE A 6 16.82 7.05 -2.37
C PHE A 6 16.19 6.78 -3.75
N LEU A 7 16.19 7.77 -4.65
CA LEU A 7 15.67 7.61 -6.01
C LEU A 7 16.45 6.56 -6.82
N GLU A 8 17.77 6.55 -6.69
CA GLU A 8 18.63 5.65 -7.46
C GLU A 8 18.55 4.21 -6.96
N LEU A 9 18.61 4.01 -5.64
CA LEU A 9 18.73 2.69 -5.03
C LEU A 9 17.38 2.16 -4.52
N ASP A 10 16.79 2.87 -3.56
CA ASP A 10 15.63 2.36 -2.82
C ASP A 10 14.39 2.30 -3.70
N LEU A 11 14.12 3.36 -4.47
CA LEU A 11 12.97 3.38 -5.37
C LEU A 11 13.09 2.31 -6.46
N SER A 12 14.27 2.17 -7.08
CA SER A 12 14.53 1.11 -8.06
C SER A 12 14.28 -0.27 -7.47
N PHE A 13 14.78 -0.51 -6.26
CA PHE A 13 14.57 -1.76 -5.55
C PHE A 13 13.08 -2.02 -5.25
N ILE A 14 12.35 -1.01 -4.75
CA ILE A 14 10.91 -1.11 -4.47
C ILE A 14 10.14 -1.45 -5.76
N ILE A 15 10.46 -0.81 -6.88
CA ILE A 15 9.83 -1.10 -8.17
C ILE A 15 10.10 -2.55 -8.59
N VAL A 16 11.34 -3.03 -8.50
CA VAL A 16 11.69 -4.42 -8.85
C VAL A 16 10.94 -5.42 -7.96
N ILE A 17 10.91 -5.19 -6.65
CA ILE A 17 10.16 -6.03 -5.71
C ILE A 17 8.67 -6.00 -6.02
N TYR A 18 8.10 -4.84 -6.33
CA TYR A 18 6.71 -4.68 -6.69
C TYR A 18 6.35 -5.46 -7.96
N LEU A 19 7.15 -5.32 -9.02
CA LEU A 19 6.94 -6.06 -10.27
C LEU A 19 7.10 -7.57 -10.08
N GLY A 20 8.09 -8.00 -9.29
CA GLY A 20 8.25 -9.39 -8.90
C GLY A 20 7.02 -9.91 -8.16
N PHE A 21 6.51 -9.13 -7.19
CA PHE A 21 5.30 -9.48 -6.45
C PHE A 21 4.09 -9.65 -7.38
N LEU A 22 3.85 -8.72 -8.31
CA LEU A 22 2.76 -8.83 -9.28
C LEU A 22 2.88 -10.09 -10.15
N LEU A 23 4.09 -10.44 -10.58
CA LEU A 23 4.36 -11.63 -11.39
C LEU A 23 4.00 -12.93 -10.66
N PHE A 24 4.30 -13.03 -9.36
CA PHE A 24 3.96 -14.20 -8.56
C PHE A 24 2.52 -14.20 -8.05
N MET A 25 1.96 -13.02 -7.76
CA MET A 25 0.60 -12.88 -7.25
C MET A 25 -0.44 -13.19 -8.33
N ARG A 26 -0.14 -12.87 -9.60
CA ARG A 26 -1.05 -13.05 -10.75
C ARG A 26 -2.46 -12.47 -10.51
N ALA A 27 -2.57 -11.39 -9.75
CA ALA A 27 -3.85 -10.73 -9.54
C ALA A 27 -4.32 -10.08 -10.86
N PRO A 28 -5.62 -10.17 -11.21
CA PRO A 28 -6.14 -9.57 -12.42
C PRO A 28 -6.07 -8.03 -12.34
N ARG A 29 -6.11 -7.39 -13.50
CA ARG A 29 -6.06 -5.91 -13.60
C ARG A 29 -7.21 -5.23 -12.85
N THR A 30 -8.37 -5.90 -12.77
CA THR A 30 -9.55 -5.46 -12.01
C THR A 30 -9.31 -5.40 -10.50
N VAL A 31 -8.22 -5.96 -10.00
CA VAL A 31 -7.81 -5.89 -8.59
C VAL A 31 -6.54 -5.04 -8.44
N VAL A 32 -5.56 -5.19 -9.34
CA VAL A 32 -4.30 -4.43 -9.29
C VAL A 32 -4.54 -2.92 -9.43
N LEU A 33 -5.36 -2.48 -10.39
CA LEU A 33 -5.62 -1.06 -10.61
C LEU A 33 -6.32 -0.40 -9.41
N PRO A 34 -7.40 -0.98 -8.84
CA PRO A 34 -7.96 -0.51 -7.57
C PRO A 34 -6.95 -0.43 -6.43
N SER A 35 -6.02 -1.38 -6.32
CA SER A 35 -4.99 -1.33 -5.28
C SER A 35 -4.10 -0.10 -5.47
N LEU A 36 -3.61 0.15 -6.68
CA LEU A 36 -2.80 1.33 -6.99
C LEU A 36 -3.55 2.64 -6.73
N LEU A 37 -4.86 2.69 -7.03
CA LEU A 37 -5.70 3.85 -6.72
C LEU A 37 -5.89 4.03 -5.20
N GLY A 38 -6.08 2.95 -4.45
CA GLY A 38 -6.11 2.98 -3.00
C GLY A 38 -4.79 3.48 -2.40
N GLY A 39 -3.66 3.01 -2.94
CA GLY A 39 -2.34 3.49 -2.56
C GLY A 39 -2.07 4.94 -2.94
N LEU A 40 -2.54 5.38 -4.11
CA LEU A 40 -2.46 6.78 -4.50
C LEU A 40 -3.25 7.69 -3.54
N LEU A 41 -4.46 7.27 -3.14
CA LEU A 41 -5.24 8.02 -2.14
C LEU A 41 -4.48 8.10 -0.81
N LEU A 42 -3.92 6.99 -0.34
CA LEU A 42 -3.10 6.94 0.88
C LEU A 42 -1.94 7.95 0.77
N ALA A 43 -1.16 7.89 -0.30
CA ALA A 43 -0.01 8.77 -0.53
C ALA A 43 -0.42 10.26 -0.58
N VAL A 44 -1.53 10.60 -1.25
CA VAL A 44 -2.02 11.98 -1.31
C VAL A 44 -2.43 12.49 0.07
N VAL A 45 -3.15 11.69 0.85
CA VAL A 45 -3.52 12.07 2.23
C VAL A 45 -2.26 12.27 3.07
N ASN A 46 -1.25 11.41 2.91
CA ASN A 46 0.02 11.52 3.62
C ASN A 46 0.74 12.84 3.26
N ILE A 47 0.96 13.10 1.97
CA ILE A 47 1.58 14.34 1.46
C ILE A 47 0.88 15.58 2.00
N VAL A 48 -0.45 15.65 1.90
CA VAL A 48 -1.22 16.80 2.37
C VAL A 48 -1.06 16.99 3.87
N THR A 49 -1.09 15.90 4.63
CA THR A 49 -0.94 15.96 6.09
C THR A 49 0.45 16.44 6.49
N ASP A 50 1.50 15.94 5.84
CA ASP A 50 2.88 16.38 6.10
C ASP A 50 3.09 17.86 5.76
N ILE A 51 2.53 18.33 4.64
CA ILE A 51 2.58 19.75 4.28
C ILE A 51 1.88 20.59 5.36
N VAL A 52 0.68 20.19 5.79
CA VAL A 52 -0.05 20.90 6.84
C VAL A 52 0.74 20.89 8.14
N ALA A 53 1.26 19.74 8.54
CA ALA A 53 2.04 19.55 9.76
C ALA A 53 3.28 20.44 9.81
N TYR A 54 3.97 20.61 8.67
CA TYR A 54 5.07 21.55 8.52
C TYR A 54 4.64 22.98 8.83
N PHE A 55 3.52 23.45 8.24
CA PHE A 55 3.05 24.82 8.43
C PHE A 55 2.48 25.11 9.83
N ILE A 56 1.98 24.09 10.54
CA ILE A 56 1.49 24.24 11.93
C ILE A 56 2.53 23.86 12.98
N HIS A 57 3.77 23.60 12.58
CA HIS A 57 4.90 23.23 13.45
C HIS A 57 4.64 21.98 14.30
N PHE A 58 4.04 20.95 13.71
CA PHE A 58 3.85 19.67 14.36
C PHE A 58 5.07 18.76 14.15
N TRP A 59 5.53 18.65 12.91
CA TRP A 59 6.79 18.00 12.55
C TRP A 59 7.34 18.55 11.24
N HIS A 60 8.59 18.21 10.95
CA HIS A 60 9.20 18.45 9.65
C HIS A 60 10.24 17.36 9.33
N TYR A 61 10.60 17.25 8.05
CA TYR A 61 11.69 16.38 7.63
C TYR A 61 13.01 17.15 7.57
N THR A 62 14.10 16.49 7.96
CA THR A 62 15.46 17.08 7.97
C THR A 62 16.36 16.57 6.86
N ILE A 63 15.91 15.58 6.08
CA ILE A 63 16.65 15.04 4.93
C ILE A 63 16.93 16.10 3.86
N SER A 64 18.10 16.00 3.22
CA SER A 64 18.50 16.92 2.16
C SER A 64 17.78 16.66 0.81
N GLY A 65 17.27 17.72 0.17
CA GLY A 65 16.67 17.64 -1.17
C GLY A 65 15.14 17.54 -1.19
N LEU A 66 14.48 18.03 -0.14
CA LEU A 66 13.01 18.10 -0.06
C LEU A 66 12.42 19.00 -1.14
N THR A 67 11.23 18.63 -1.61
CA THR A 67 10.41 19.45 -2.50
C THR A 67 9.10 19.75 -1.76
N PHE A 68 8.69 21.02 -1.67
CA PHE A 68 7.57 21.45 -0.82
C PHE A 68 7.70 21.03 0.66
N HIS A 69 8.93 21.00 1.19
CA HIS A 69 9.25 20.59 2.57
C HIS A 69 8.92 19.13 2.91
N VAL A 70 8.63 18.30 1.91
CA VAL A 70 8.29 16.89 2.08
C VAL A 70 9.15 15.98 1.18
N PRO A 71 9.42 14.73 1.59
CA PRO A 71 10.25 13.79 0.83
C PRO A 71 9.40 13.10 -0.24
N LEU A 72 9.03 13.83 -1.30
CA LEU A 72 8.11 13.35 -2.35
C LEU A 72 8.38 11.91 -2.86
N PRO A 73 9.63 11.46 -3.06
CA PRO A 73 9.89 10.10 -3.51
C PRO A 73 9.44 9.01 -2.53
N PHE A 74 9.37 9.29 -1.23
CA PHE A 74 9.02 8.29 -0.22
C PHE A 74 7.57 7.84 -0.36
N TYR A 75 6.67 8.73 -0.80
CA TYR A 75 5.27 8.39 -1.00
C TYR A 75 5.05 7.41 -2.18
N ILE A 76 6.06 7.14 -3.01
CA ILE A 76 5.97 6.03 -3.97
C ILE A 76 5.95 4.68 -3.22
N SER A 77 6.69 4.57 -2.12
CA SER A 77 6.62 3.38 -1.25
C SER A 77 5.23 3.21 -0.64
N ASP A 78 4.56 4.31 -0.32
CA ASP A 78 3.17 4.30 0.14
C ASP A 78 2.23 3.72 -0.90
N VAL A 79 2.38 4.12 -2.17
CA VAL A 79 1.57 3.59 -3.26
C VAL A 79 1.85 2.11 -3.51
N LEU A 80 3.12 1.75 -3.70
CA LEU A 80 3.49 0.41 -4.19
C LEU A 80 3.47 -0.65 -3.08
N PHE A 81 3.84 -0.29 -1.86
CA PHE A 81 3.94 -1.23 -0.76
C PHE A 81 2.67 -1.24 0.09
N TYR A 82 2.44 -0.19 0.87
CA TYR A 82 1.31 -0.11 1.80
C TYR A 82 -0.04 -0.10 1.09
N GLY A 83 -0.12 0.61 -0.02
CA GLY A 83 -1.31 0.80 -0.81
C GLY A 83 -1.56 -0.25 -1.88
N SER A 84 -0.59 -1.10 -2.23
CA SER A 84 -0.77 -2.11 -3.26
C SER A 84 -0.42 -3.51 -2.77
N ILE A 85 0.85 -3.83 -2.48
CA ILE A 85 1.23 -5.18 -2.00
C ILE A 85 0.40 -5.61 -0.79
N ILE A 86 0.29 -4.75 0.23
CA ILE A 86 -0.47 -5.07 1.45
C ILE A 86 -1.95 -5.29 1.14
N TYR A 87 -2.57 -4.42 0.32
CA TYR A 87 -3.97 -4.58 -0.07
C TYR A 87 -4.23 -5.85 -0.89
N LEU A 88 -3.32 -6.18 -1.82
CA LEU A 88 -3.39 -7.40 -2.61
C LEU A 88 -3.27 -8.66 -1.73
N LEU A 89 -2.37 -8.65 -0.74
CA LEU A 89 -2.25 -9.74 0.23
C LEU A 89 -3.51 -9.87 1.08
N ILE A 90 -4.07 -8.75 1.56
CA ILE A 90 -5.33 -8.76 2.31
C ILE A 90 -6.42 -9.40 1.46
N TRP A 91 -6.62 -8.92 0.23
CA TRP A 91 -7.60 -9.46 -0.73
C TRP A 91 -7.40 -10.95 -0.98
N ARG A 92 -6.17 -11.38 -1.28
CA ARG A 92 -5.83 -12.76 -1.61
C ARG A 92 -6.20 -13.74 -0.49
N PHE A 93 -5.93 -13.34 0.75
CA PHE A 93 -6.06 -14.22 1.90
C PHE A 93 -7.37 -14.04 2.65
N TRP A 94 -8.20 -13.05 2.31
CA TRP A 94 -9.40 -12.66 3.05
C TRP A 94 -10.38 -13.81 3.26
N GLU A 95 -10.61 -14.61 2.22
CA GLU A 95 -11.56 -15.72 2.20
C GLU A 95 -10.85 -17.09 2.35
N SER A 96 -9.55 -17.06 2.63
CA SER A 96 -8.74 -18.26 2.77
C SER A 96 -8.61 -18.71 4.24
N ARG A 97 -8.01 -19.88 4.45
CA ARG A 97 -7.59 -20.34 5.79
C ARG A 97 -6.59 -19.40 6.47
N LEU A 98 -5.93 -18.55 5.69
CA LEU A 98 -4.98 -17.53 6.16
C LEU A 98 -5.65 -16.16 6.40
N ARG A 99 -6.98 -16.09 6.58
CA ARG A 99 -7.68 -14.84 6.90
C ARG A 99 -7.09 -14.10 8.11
N TRP A 100 -6.53 -14.82 9.07
CA TRP A 100 -5.83 -14.22 10.21
C TRP A 100 -4.64 -13.35 9.76
N LEU A 101 -3.94 -13.74 8.69
CA LEU A 101 -2.87 -12.95 8.09
C LEU A 101 -3.42 -11.67 7.46
N SER A 102 -4.57 -11.73 6.77
CA SER A 102 -5.23 -10.52 6.26
C SER A 102 -5.63 -9.58 7.39
N LEU A 103 -6.13 -10.09 8.52
CA LEU A 103 -6.44 -9.26 9.69
C LEU A 103 -5.17 -8.67 10.31
N LEU A 104 -4.10 -9.47 10.40
CA LEU A 104 -2.80 -8.99 10.88
C LEU A 104 -2.25 -7.89 9.98
N LEU A 105 -2.38 -8.01 8.65
CA LEU A 105 -1.96 -6.95 7.72
C LEU A 105 -2.86 -5.72 7.82
N LEU A 106 -4.18 -5.91 7.89
CA LEU A 106 -5.15 -4.83 7.96
C LEU A 106 -4.99 -3.98 9.23
N ILE A 107 -4.76 -4.63 10.38
CA ILE A 107 -4.62 -3.95 11.67
C ILE A 107 -3.15 -3.60 11.96
N GLY A 108 -2.23 -4.51 11.64
CA GLY A 108 -0.83 -4.40 11.96
C GLY A 108 -0.09 -3.37 11.11
N THR A 109 -0.49 -3.13 9.86
CA THR A 109 0.15 -2.11 9.01
C THR A 109 0.06 -0.69 9.59
N PRO A 110 -1.14 -0.17 9.94
CA PRO A 110 -1.21 1.17 10.55
C PRO A 110 -0.55 1.22 11.93
N ILE A 111 -0.64 0.15 12.74
CA ILE A 111 0.08 0.09 14.03
C ILE A 111 1.59 0.16 13.82
N PHE A 112 2.11 -0.60 12.85
CA PHE A 112 3.53 -0.60 12.51
C PHE A 112 3.98 0.78 12.05
N GLY A 113 3.21 1.46 11.19
CA GLY A 113 3.48 2.82 10.75
C GLY A 113 3.60 3.80 11.91
N ILE A 114 2.59 3.83 12.80
CA ILE A 114 2.58 4.67 14.01
C ILE A 114 3.78 4.39 14.90
N VAL A 115 4.06 3.11 15.19
CA VAL A 115 5.19 2.72 16.06
C VAL A 115 6.52 3.09 15.43
N ARG A 116 6.68 2.91 14.10
CA ARG A 116 7.86 3.30 13.34
C ARG A 116 8.08 4.81 13.45
N ASP A 117 7.06 5.62 13.20
CA ASP A 117 7.19 7.09 13.19
C ASP A 117 7.47 7.61 14.60
N PHE A 118 6.78 7.07 15.60
CA PHE A 118 7.07 7.35 17.00
C PHE A 118 8.54 7.03 17.33
N TYR A 119 8.99 5.79 17.08
CA TYR A 119 10.35 5.35 17.40
C TYR A 119 11.40 6.19 16.66
N ALA A 120 11.20 6.41 15.37
CA ALA A 120 12.19 7.06 14.53
C ALA A 120 12.31 8.56 14.81
N GLY A 121 11.18 9.23 15.06
CA GLY A 121 11.17 10.66 15.38
C GLY A 121 11.51 10.99 16.84
N THR A 122 11.36 10.05 17.79
CA THR A 122 11.65 10.31 19.22
C THR A 122 12.94 9.69 19.74
N LEU A 123 13.32 8.50 19.25
CA LEU A 123 14.42 7.71 19.83
C LEU A 123 15.60 7.57 18.87
N ALA A 124 15.35 7.39 17.57
CA ALA A 124 16.41 7.11 16.60
C ALA A 124 16.97 8.36 15.90
N TYR A 125 16.26 9.49 15.92
CA TYR A 125 16.61 10.73 15.22
C TYR A 125 16.98 10.48 13.74
N SER A 126 16.18 9.65 13.07
CA SER A 126 16.44 9.30 11.67
C SER A 126 16.05 10.46 10.76
N PRO A 127 16.91 10.89 9.82
CA PRO A 127 16.58 11.97 8.88
C PRO A 127 15.46 11.55 7.90
N TYR A 128 15.20 10.25 7.77
CA TYR A 128 14.18 9.67 6.90
C TYR A 128 12.76 9.74 7.50
N THR A 129 12.62 10.24 8.72
CA THR A 129 11.36 10.25 9.48
C THR A 129 11.08 11.63 10.07
N PRO A 130 9.81 11.94 10.40
CA PRO A 130 9.45 13.25 10.92
C PRO A 130 10.14 13.57 12.25
N GLU A 131 10.73 14.76 12.35
CA GLU A 131 11.22 15.31 13.60
C GLU A 131 10.08 16.04 14.32
N TRP A 132 9.73 15.56 15.51
CA TRP A 132 8.60 16.07 16.30
C TRP A 132 8.91 17.45 16.91
N GLN A 133 8.06 18.43 16.62
CA GLN A 133 8.14 19.78 17.19
C GLN A 133 7.07 20.02 18.26
N ASN A 134 6.00 19.21 18.28
CA ASN A 134 4.86 19.38 19.16
C ASN A 134 4.47 18.04 19.85
N PRO A 135 4.20 17.99 21.16
CA PRO A 135 3.73 16.77 21.83
C PRO A 135 2.42 16.19 21.28
N PHE A 136 1.55 17.03 20.71
CA PHE A 136 0.30 16.61 20.08
C PHE A 136 0.49 16.07 18.66
N ALA A 137 1.71 16.15 18.10
CA ALA A 137 2.01 15.66 16.77
C ALA A 137 1.75 14.16 16.61
N ILE A 138 2.02 13.38 17.66
CA ILE A 138 1.74 11.94 17.72
C ILE A 138 0.24 11.66 17.56
N VAL A 139 -0.63 12.51 18.11
CA VAL A 139 -2.09 12.33 17.97
C VAL A 139 -2.52 12.54 16.51
N LEU A 140 -1.94 13.53 15.83
CA LEU A 140 -2.21 13.77 14.42
C LEU A 140 -1.65 12.64 13.55
N ASP A 141 -0.46 12.13 13.85
CA ASP A 141 0.15 10.98 13.16
C ASP A 141 -0.72 9.71 13.27
N ILE A 142 -1.20 9.39 14.48
CA ILE A 142 -2.13 8.27 14.70
C ILE A 142 -3.40 8.44 13.86
N ALA A 143 -4.00 9.64 13.90
CA ALA A 143 -5.21 9.93 13.13
C ALA A 143 -4.96 9.80 11.62
N MET A 144 -3.82 10.32 11.15
CA MET A 144 -3.40 10.24 9.75
C MET A 144 -3.24 8.80 9.30
N TRP A 145 -2.48 7.96 10.02
CA TRP A 145 -2.29 6.55 9.69
C TRP A 145 -3.61 5.80 9.55
N ILE A 146 -4.55 6.04 10.46
CA ILE A 146 -5.89 5.45 10.40
C ILE A 146 -6.62 5.95 9.15
N VAL A 147 -6.68 7.27 8.93
CA VAL A 147 -7.45 7.86 7.82
C VAL A 147 -6.87 7.45 6.47
N MET A 148 -5.56 7.57 6.26
CA MET A 148 -4.93 7.28 4.97
C MET A 148 -4.98 5.79 4.63
N PHE A 149 -4.67 4.91 5.58
CA PHE A 149 -4.62 3.48 5.33
C PHE A 149 -6.02 2.88 5.13
N TYR A 150 -6.98 3.21 6.01
CA TYR A 150 -8.35 2.68 5.86
C TYR A 150 -9.11 3.40 4.74
N GLY A 151 -8.85 4.69 4.49
CA GLY A 151 -9.41 5.40 3.34
C GLY A 151 -9.00 4.76 2.01
N GLY A 152 -7.70 4.51 1.83
CA GLY A 152 -7.18 3.77 0.68
C GLY A 152 -7.75 2.36 0.56
N TYR A 153 -7.83 1.62 1.68
CA TYR A 153 -8.34 0.25 1.70
C TYR A 153 -9.83 0.17 1.38
N LEU A 154 -10.65 1.11 1.88
CA LEU A 154 -12.07 1.17 1.57
C LEU A 154 -12.31 1.48 0.09
N LEU A 155 -11.52 2.38 -0.50
CA LEU A 155 -11.56 2.66 -1.93
C LEU A 155 -11.20 1.40 -2.73
N PHE A 156 -10.10 0.74 -2.38
CA PHE A 156 -9.69 -0.53 -2.98
C PHE A 156 -10.81 -1.57 -2.92
N ARG A 157 -11.30 -1.86 -1.71
CA ARG A 157 -12.34 -2.87 -1.47
C ARG A 157 -13.64 -2.59 -2.21
N ARG A 158 -13.99 -1.31 -2.41
CA ARG A 158 -15.19 -0.92 -3.14
C ARG A 158 -15.08 -1.15 -4.65
N LEU A 159 -13.87 -1.05 -5.19
CA LEU A 159 -13.61 -1.12 -6.63
C LEU A 159 -13.12 -2.49 -7.10
N SER A 160 -12.55 -3.29 -6.21
CA SER A 160 -12.06 -4.64 -6.52
C SER A 160 -13.16 -5.69 -6.38
N PRO A 161 -13.29 -6.65 -7.32
CA PRO A 161 -14.09 -7.85 -7.08
C PRO A 161 -13.51 -8.68 -5.93
N THR A 162 -14.32 -9.53 -5.31
CA THR A 162 -13.84 -10.44 -4.26
C THR A 162 -12.92 -11.53 -4.83
N TYR A 163 -12.17 -12.20 -3.97
CA TYR A 163 -11.27 -13.27 -4.42
C TYR A 163 -12.04 -14.46 -5.02
N THR A 164 -13.18 -14.80 -4.42
CA THR A 164 -14.05 -15.87 -4.92
C THR A 164 -14.69 -15.50 -6.26
N GLU A 165 -15.19 -14.27 -6.43
CA GLU A 165 -15.74 -13.80 -7.72
C GLU A 165 -14.73 -13.94 -8.86
N VAL A 166 -13.47 -13.57 -8.64
CA VAL A 166 -12.42 -13.70 -9.67
C VAL A 166 -12.16 -15.17 -10.01
N LYS A 167 -12.16 -16.05 -9.01
CA LYS A 167 -11.98 -17.49 -9.24
C LYS A 167 -13.12 -18.12 -10.02
N GLU A 168 -14.36 -17.78 -9.69
CA GLU A 168 -15.54 -18.27 -10.39
C GLU A 168 -15.51 -17.84 -11.85
N GLN A 169 -15.15 -16.58 -12.12
CA GLN A 169 -14.94 -16.07 -13.49
C GLN A 169 -13.81 -16.79 -14.23
N GLU A 170 -12.69 -17.09 -13.57
CA GLU A 170 -11.59 -17.86 -14.18
C GLU A 170 -12.04 -19.28 -14.55
N GLN A 171 -12.83 -19.93 -13.70
CA GLN A 171 -13.37 -21.28 -13.95
C GLN A 171 -14.40 -21.29 -15.09
N GLU A 172 -15.34 -20.34 -15.10
CA GLU A 172 -16.33 -20.22 -16.18
C GLU A 172 -15.66 -19.99 -17.54
N ASN A 173 -14.63 -19.14 -17.60
CA ASN A 173 -13.88 -18.91 -18.85
C ASN A 173 -13.10 -20.16 -19.30
N GLU A 174 -12.53 -20.95 -18.37
CA GLU A 174 -11.85 -22.21 -18.71
C GLU A 174 -12.83 -23.27 -19.25
N GLU A 175 -14.05 -23.34 -18.70
CA GLU A 175 -15.11 -24.24 -19.16
C GLU A 175 -15.68 -23.82 -20.54
N GLU A 176 -15.80 -22.52 -20.82
CA GLU A 176 -16.22 -22.02 -22.14
C GLU A 176 -15.14 -22.23 -23.23
N GLU A 177 -13.85 -22.12 -22.88
CA GLU A 177 -12.74 -22.34 -23.82
C GLU A 177 -12.44 -23.81 -24.11
N THR A 178 -12.95 -24.75 -23.29
CA THR A 178 -12.92 -26.19 -23.59
C THR A 178 -14.22 -26.62 -24.25
N PRO A 179 -14.36 -26.57 -25.59
CA PRO A 179 -15.52 -27.16 -26.23
C PRO A 179 -15.54 -28.65 -25.88
N GLN A 180 -16.69 -29.14 -25.43
CA GLN A 180 -16.93 -30.55 -25.14
C GLN A 180 -16.47 -31.40 -26.34
N VAL A 181 -15.25 -31.93 -26.28
CA VAL A 181 -14.76 -32.96 -27.20
C VAL A 181 -15.33 -34.29 -26.73
N GLU A 182 -16.66 -34.41 -26.71
CA GLU A 182 -17.33 -35.68 -26.46
C GLU A 182 -18.66 -35.71 -27.20
N HIS A 183 -18.63 -36.22 -28.44
CA HIS A 183 -19.51 -37.28 -28.94
C HIS A 183 -19.55 -37.29 -30.48
N GLU A 184 -18.62 -37.99 -31.12
CA GLU A 184 -18.94 -38.69 -32.38
C GLU A 184 -17.99 -39.87 -32.63
N VAL A 185 -18.05 -40.89 -31.77
CA VAL A 185 -17.75 -42.26 -32.18
C VAL A 185 -19.05 -43.04 -32.01
N ARG A 186 -19.94 -42.91 -33.01
CA ARG A 186 -21.08 -43.80 -33.18
C ARG A 186 -20.59 -45.13 -33.81
N PRO A 187 -21.28 -46.24 -33.50
CA PRO A 187 -20.76 -47.61 -33.53
C PRO A 187 -20.41 -48.15 -34.91
#